data_AF-B1BUV2-F1
#
_entry.id   AF-B1BUV2-F1
#
_cell.length_a   1.000
_cell.length_b   1.000
_cell.length_c   1.000
_cell.angle_alpha   90.00
_cell.angle_beta   90.00
_cell.angle_gamma   90.00
#
_symmetry.space_group_name_H-M   'P 1'
#
loop_
_entity.id
_entity.type
_entity.pdbx_description
1 polymer ?
#
loop_
_entity_poly.entity_id
_entity_poly.type
_entity_poly.pdbx_seq_one_letter_code
_entity_poly.pdbx_strand_id
1 'polypeptide(L)'
;MKRRFITSLTSIIIVSLILTIGTISVQAAEKNENKINQNLSIKNGNADFISSVDIERLDNSKIAIKINTNSNYNGNSYNISVRGPGSINNISTNVPYHELDLTNYGTYNIYITVTDIYGISDSYFKNYHYSSPIQARFFETVDKATIGDEIKFNVISSGGNGSHKYKFYTKDGVIKEYSYNSSLVTKFNEYGEKELFCDIKDEDDTVKTISHKIKVIANEPAWKNENNKWYYVNDKGEFVKGWLNLNNVWYYLDGETGEMKTGLQDIGGYRYYFDESGYMKTGWINYNGEYRFFGSDGAMRTGWVNDGWTDYYLKSDGTIYKGWLDDGLNKYYMDENGQMRKGWVNYNGEYYFFGPDGAMRTGWINDGWTDYYLKPDGTIFKGWLDDGLNKYYMDENGQMRKGWIKHNGEYYFFGPDGAMRTGWINDGYAYYFLNNNGTVKKGWFDENGIRYYLGSDGAMRTGWQVISDNWYHFNNSGAMSRSTSIDGWKIDKEGIATPIKINSTVYVTPNGTSYHYSRDCTTLKRSHQILSMSLDEAKASGKNDPCNVCVK
;
A
#
# COMPACT_ATOMS: atom_id res chain seq x y z
N MET A 1 81.70 -69.89 -14.40
CA MET A 1 82.54 -68.67 -14.27
C MET A 1 81.70 -67.50 -14.78
N LYS A 2 81.38 -66.39 -14.11
CA LYS A 2 81.68 -65.74 -12.80
C LYS A 2 80.38 -64.97 -12.42
N ARG A 3 79.82 -65.11 -11.20
CA ARG A 3 79.85 -64.12 -10.06
C ARG A 3 79.61 -62.66 -10.49
N ARG A 4 78.65 -61.85 -10.00
CA ARG A 4 78.27 -61.48 -8.60
C ARG A 4 76.95 -60.62 -8.67
N PHE A 5 75.89 -60.91 -7.90
CA PHE A 5 75.48 -60.32 -6.59
C PHE A 5 74.68 -58.98 -6.63
N ILE A 6 73.55 -58.98 -5.88
CA ILE A 6 72.86 -57.88 -5.13
C ILE A 6 71.45 -57.43 -5.63
N THR A 7 70.45 -57.80 -4.81
CA THR A 7 69.16 -57.16 -4.43
C THR A 7 68.11 -56.73 -5.47
N SER A 8 66.86 -57.15 -5.25
CA SER A 8 65.73 -56.21 -5.14
C SER A 8 64.85 -56.69 -3.97
N LEU A 9 64.84 -56.01 -2.82
CA LEU A 9 63.92 -54.90 -2.56
C LEU A 9 62.59 -55.15 -3.26
N THR A 10 61.62 -55.68 -2.53
CA THR A 10 60.21 -55.42 -2.78
C THR A 10 60.07 -53.91 -2.86
N SER A 11 60.06 -53.36 -4.07
CA SER A 11 59.78 -51.95 -4.30
C SER A 11 58.38 -51.72 -3.76
N ILE A 12 58.29 -51.09 -2.59
CA ILE A 12 57.04 -50.55 -2.10
C ILE A 12 56.71 -49.42 -3.08
N ILE A 13 55.96 -49.75 -4.13
CA ILE A 13 55.34 -48.75 -4.99
C ILE A 13 54.37 -48.00 -4.08
N ILE A 14 54.77 -46.80 -3.66
CA ILE A 14 53.86 -45.83 -3.06
C ILE A 14 53.10 -45.24 -4.24
N VAL A 15 51.80 -45.49 -4.27
CA VAL A 15 50.92 -44.98 -5.31
C VAL A 15 50.13 -43.82 -4.72
N SER A 16 50.33 -42.64 -5.29
CA SER A 16 49.59 -41.43 -4.91
C SER A 16 48.66 -41.05 -6.05
N LEU A 17 47.46 -40.59 -5.71
CA LEU A 17 46.44 -40.16 -6.66
C LEU A 17 46.42 -38.62 -6.73
N ILE A 18 46.44 -38.06 -7.93
CA ILE A 18 46.34 -36.61 -8.14
C ILE A 18 45.20 -36.30 -9.10
N LEU A 19 44.22 -35.54 -8.59
CA LEU A 19 43.15 -34.94 -9.38
C LEU A 19 43.55 -33.53 -9.79
N THR A 20 43.27 -33.20 -11.05
CA THR A 20 43.47 -31.85 -11.60
C THR A 20 42.19 -31.45 -12.31
N ILE A 21 41.48 -30.52 -11.69
CA ILE A 21 40.34 -29.81 -12.26
C ILE A 21 40.87 -28.43 -12.66
N GLY A 22 40.41 -27.86 -13.77
CA GLY A 22 40.82 -26.51 -14.17
C GLY A 22 40.69 -25.55 -12.99
N THR A 23 41.81 -24.93 -12.59
CA THR A 23 42.06 -24.14 -11.36
C THR A 23 42.15 -24.94 -10.03
N ILE A 24 43.35 -24.96 -9.46
CA ILE A 24 43.75 -25.70 -8.25
C ILE A 24 43.32 -24.92 -7.00
N SER A 25 42.59 -25.56 -6.08
CA SER A 25 42.54 -25.14 -4.68
C SER A 25 42.26 -26.33 -3.76
N VAL A 26 42.97 -26.41 -2.61
CA VAL A 26 42.67 -27.31 -1.48
C VAL A 26 42.91 -26.53 -0.17
N GLN A 27 42.14 -26.84 0.88
CA GLN A 27 41.96 -26.08 2.14
C GLN A 27 42.24 -26.94 3.38
N ALA A 28 42.63 -26.30 4.51
CA ALA A 28 42.72 -26.92 5.84
C ALA A 28 41.53 -26.57 6.75
N ALA A 29 41.25 -27.45 7.70
CA ALA A 29 40.12 -27.39 8.60
C ALA A 29 40.18 -26.19 9.57
N GLU A 30 39.05 -25.49 9.63
CA GLU A 30 38.70 -24.31 10.45
C GLU A 30 39.14 -22.93 9.94
N LYS A 31 40.12 -22.83 9.03
CA LYS A 31 40.31 -21.67 8.13
C LYS A 31 40.96 -22.12 6.82
N ASN A 32 40.40 -21.65 5.70
CA ASN A 32 40.80 -21.94 4.31
C ASN A 32 42.25 -21.53 3.96
N GLU A 33 43.28 -22.14 4.56
CA GLU A 33 44.68 -21.79 4.27
C GLU A 33 45.58 -23.05 4.21
N ASN A 34 46.49 -23.11 3.23
CA ASN A 34 47.48 -24.19 3.03
C ASN A 34 48.60 -24.24 4.10
N LYS A 35 48.42 -23.49 5.19
CA LYS A 35 49.46 -23.14 6.14
C LYS A 35 48.89 -23.07 7.55
N ILE A 36 49.51 -23.80 8.48
CA ILE A 36 49.29 -23.65 9.92
C ILE A 36 50.37 -22.71 10.42
N ASN A 37 50.01 -21.54 10.94
CA ASN A 37 50.91 -20.71 11.72
C ASN A 37 50.56 -20.87 13.19
N GLN A 38 51.44 -21.51 13.95
CA GLN A 38 51.31 -21.62 15.40
C GLN A 38 52.30 -20.66 16.04
N ASN A 39 51.78 -19.60 16.67
CA ASN A 39 52.62 -18.76 17.52
C ASN A 39 53.13 -19.60 18.70
N LEU A 40 54.44 -19.57 18.88
CA LEU A 40 55.14 -20.23 19.99
C LEU A 40 55.91 -19.15 20.74
N SER A 41 55.96 -19.26 22.06
CA SER A 41 56.81 -18.42 22.91
C SER A 41 57.64 -19.35 23.77
N ILE A 42 58.80 -19.73 23.26
CA ILE A 42 59.79 -20.52 24.01
C ILE A 42 60.84 -19.54 24.53
N LYS A 43 60.79 -19.27 25.84
CA LYS A 43 61.62 -18.25 26.49
C LYS A 43 62.83 -18.83 27.22
N ASN A 44 63.94 -18.08 27.22
CA ASN A 44 65.02 -18.22 28.21
C ASN A 44 65.19 -16.86 28.91
N GLY A 45 64.73 -16.78 30.16
CA GLY A 45 64.56 -15.51 30.86
C GLY A 45 63.53 -14.61 30.16
N ASN A 46 63.93 -13.40 29.78
CA ASN A 46 63.05 -12.39 29.19
C ASN A 46 63.05 -12.37 27.64
N ALA A 47 63.75 -13.30 26.97
CA ALA A 47 63.87 -13.33 25.50
C ALA A 47 63.15 -14.55 24.89
N ASP A 48 62.37 -14.32 23.83
CA ASP A 48 61.70 -15.35 23.02
C ASP A 48 62.64 -15.89 21.94
N PHE A 49 63.00 -17.19 22.00
CA PHE A 49 63.87 -17.87 21.02
C PHE A 49 63.16 -18.17 19.69
N ILE A 50 61.91 -18.61 19.76
CA ILE A 50 61.03 -18.90 18.63
C ILE A 50 59.79 -18.03 18.79
N SER A 51 59.35 -17.39 17.70
CA SER A 51 58.14 -16.58 17.65
C SER A 51 56.93 -17.34 17.09
N SER A 52 57.17 -18.22 16.14
CA SER A 52 56.14 -19.09 15.57
C SER A 52 56.73 -20.28 14.85
N VAL A 53 55.91 -21.30 14.62
CA VAL A 53 56.20 -22.38 13.68
C VAL A 53 55.12 -22.37 12.62
N ASP A 54 55.57 -22.30 11.37
CA ASP A 54 54.76 -22.47 10.19
C ASP A 54 54.85 -23.93 9.72
N ILE A 55 53.72 -24.56 9.48
CA ILE A 55 53.64 -25.87 8.82
C ILE A 55 52.84 -25.68 7.54
N GLU A 56 53.45 -25.97 6.40
CA GLU A 56 52.84 -25.81 5.08
C GLU A 56 52.85 -27.15 4.35
N ARG A 57 51.80 -27.44 3.59
CA ARG A 57 51.77 -28.63 2.74
C ARG A 57 52.41 -28.31 1.40
N LEU A 58 53.42 -29.09 1.02
CA LEU A 58 54.10 -28.95 -0.26
C LEU A 58 53.40 -29.78 -1.35
N ASP A 59 53.06 -31.03 -1.02
CA ASP A 59 52.30 -31.94 -1.90
C ASP A 59 51.55 -33.03 -1.09
N ASN A 60 51.08 -34.10 -1.75
CA ASN A 60 50.34 -35.19 -1.11
C ASN A 60 51.18 -36.11 -0.23
N SER A 61 52.50 -35.97 -0.28
CA SER A 61 53.48 -36.77 0.43
C SER A 61 54.43 -35.95 1.29
N LYS A 62 54.34 -34.61 1.28
CA LYS A 62 55.32 -33.73 1.92
C LYS A 62 54.72 -32.53 2.64
N ILE A 63 55.35 -32.16 3.75
CA ILE A 63 55.13 -30.89 4.44
C ILE A 63 56.44 -30.15 4.64
N ALA A 64 56.37 -28.83 4.65
CA ALA A 64 57.42 -27.95 5.12
C ALA A 64 57.12 -27.51 6.56
N ILE A 65 58.12 -27.58 7.43
CA ILE A 65 58.09 -27.01 8.78
C ILE A 65 59.14 -25.91 8.81
N LYS A 66 58.69 -24.68 9.07
CA LYS A 66 59.53 -23.51 9.22
C LYS A 66 59.41 -22.96 10.64
N ILE A 67 60.54 -22.88 11.31
CA ILE A 67 60.70 -22.33 12.65
C ILE A 67 61.09 -20.87 12.52
N ASN A 68 60.20 -19.96 12.89
CA ASN A 68 60.50 -18.53 12.86
C ASN A 68 61.17 -18.10 14.17
N THR A 69 62.39 -17.59 14.09
CA THR A 69 63.19 -17.14 15.24
C THR A 69 63.28 -15.61 15.31
N ASN A 70 63.50 -15.07 16.52
CA ASN A 70 63.82 -13.66 16.69
C ASN A 70 65.34 -13.45 16.56
N SER A 71 65.75 -12.48 15.74
CA SER A 71 66.94 -12.46 14.88
C SER A 71 68.35 -12.39 15.51
N ASN A 72 68.57 -12.76 16.77
CA ASN A 72 69.86 -12.53 17.44
C ASN A 72 70.64 -13.79 17.88
N TYR A 73 70.19 -15.00 17.54
CA TYR A 73 70.82 -16.26 17.98
C TYR A 73 71.11 -17.20 16.79
N ASN A 74 72.23 -16.97 16.11
CA ASN A 74 72.71 -17.83 15.03
C ASN A 74 73.58 -18.96 15.59
N GLY A 75 72.93 -20.03 16.05
CA GLY A 75 73.62 -21.23 16.51
C GLY A 75 72.77 -22.06 17.45
N ASN A 76 71.53 -22.37 17.11
CA ASN A 76 70.71 -23.34 17.84
C ASN A 76 70.61 -24.62 17.01
N SER A 77 70.51 -25.78 17.67
CA SER A 77 70.07 -27.01 17.02
C SER A 77 68.60 -27.27 17.34
N TYR A 78 67.85 -27.63 16.31
CA TYR A 78 66.45 -27.96 16.36
C TYR A 78 66.30 -29.47 16.20
N ASN A 79 65.48 -30.07 17.03
CA ASN A 79 65.08 -31.47 16.93
C ASN A 79 63.57 -31.52 16.70
N ILE A 80 63.19 -31.91 15.49
CA ILE A 80 61.79 -32.09 15.10
C ILE A 80 61.49 -33.58 15.14
N SER A 81 60.54 -33.98 15.99
CA SER A 81 60.05 -35.34 16.09
C SER A 81 58.58 -35.37 15.65
N VAL A 82 58.30 -36.15 14.61
CA VAL A 82 56.93 -36.31 14.12
C VAL A 82 56.43 -37.70 14.44
N ARG A 83 55.29 -37.77 15.13
CA ARG A 83 54.62 -39.03 15.49
C ARG A 83 53.24 -39.09 14.85
N GLY A 84 53.01 -40.12 14.05
CA GLY A 84 51.73 -40.34 13.39
C GLY A 84 51.72 -41.65 12.60
N PRO A 85 50.70 -41.87 11.76
CA PRO A 85 50.56 -43.11 11.00
C PRO A 85 51.79 -43.37 10.11
N GLY A 86 52.50 -44.46 10.37
CA GLY A 86 53.61 -44.96 9.54
C GLY A 86 54.93 -44.17 9.56
N SER A 87 55.22 -43.34 10.57
CA SER A 87 56.57 -42.76 10.72
C SER A 87 57.00 -42.48 12.17
N ILE A 88 58.30 -42.68 12.41
CA ILE A 88 59.13 -41.92 13.36
C ILE A 88 60.25 -41.29 12.53
N ASN A 89 60.07 -40.03 12.14
CA ASN A 89 61.15 -39.21 11.58
C ASN A 89 61.62 -38.25 12.67
N ASN A 90 62.87 -38.43 13.12
CA ASN A 90 63.55 -37.47 13.98
C ASN A 90 64.58 -36.75 13.13
N ILE A 91 64.43 -35.44 12.97
CA ILE A 91 65.38 -34.60 12.26
C ILE A 91 66.08 -33.70 13.27
N SER A 92 67.40 -33.85 13.37
CA SER A 92 68.28 -32.92 14.06
C SER A 92 68.94 -32.01 13.03
N THR A 93 68.87 -30.70 13.26
CA THR A 93 69.25 -29.71 12.24
C THR A 93 69.62 -28.37 12.86
N ASN A 94 70.49 -27.62 12.19
CA ASN A 94 70.83 -26.24 12.58
C ASN A 94 70.17 -25.20 11.66
N VAL A 95 69.35 -25.63 10.70
CA VAL A 95 68.57 -24.74 9.83
C VAL A 95 67.12 -24.68 10.27
N PRO A 96 66.45 -23.52 10.16
CA PRO A 96 65.08 -23.33 10.65
C PRO A 96 63.99 -23.81 9.67
N TYR A 97 64.33 -24.51 8.58
CA TYR A 97 63.36 -24.96 7.57
C TYR A 97 63.63 -26.42 7.17
N HIS A 98 62.58 -27.25 7.23
CA HIS A 98 62.66 -28.68 6.93
C HIS A 98 61.47 -29.18 6.15
N GLU A 99 61.74 -30.03 5.17
CA GLU A 99 60.72 -30.80 4.48
C GLU A 99 60.67 -32.21 5.06
N LEU A 100 59.46 -32.72 5.28
CA LEU A 100 59.19 -34.03 5.83
C LEU A 100 58.27 -34.79 4.91
N ASP A 101 58.67 -36.01 4.57
CA ASP A 101 57.81 -36.95 3.87
C ASP A 101 56.77 -37.51 4.86
N LEU A 102 55.48 -37.24 4.62
CA LEU A 102 54.35 -37.81 5.33
C LEU A 102 53.54 -38.65 4.34
N THR A 103 53.60 -39.96 4.51
CA THR A 103 53.07 -40.91 3.51
C THR A 103 51.65 -41.39 3.80
N ASN A 104 51.06 -41.06 4.96
CA ASN A 104 49.75 -41.58 5.38
C ASN A 104 48.78 -40.49 5.84
N TYR A 105 47.49 -40.73 5.67
CA TYR A 105 46.44 -39.87 6.25
C TYR A 105 46.26 -40.16 7.75
N GLY A 106 45.96 -39.11 8.51
CA GLY A 106 45.67 -39.18 9.94
C GLY A 106 46.17 -37.94 10.70
N THR A 107 46.13 -38.05 12.03
CA THR A 107 46.63 -36.99 12.92
C THR A 107 48.11 -37.22 13.22
N TYR A 108 48.93 -36.21 12.94
CA TYR A 108 50.34 -36.16 13.30
C TYR A 108 50.53 -35.20 14.46
N ASN A 109 51.29 -35.66 15.45
CA ASN A 109 51.76 -34.88 16.57
C ASN A 109 53.21 -34.48 16.29
N ILE A 110 53.44 -33.19 16.08
CA ILE A 110 54.76 -32.63 15.80
C ILE A 110 55.31 -32.05 17.10
N TYR A 111 56.43 -32.59 17.54
CA TYR A 111 57.17 -32.13 18.71
C TYR A 111 58.43 -31.42 18.25
N ILE A 112 58.69 -30.24 18.82
CA ILE A 112 59.87 -29.45 18.51
C ILE A 112 60.63 -29.25 19.81
N THR A 113 61.90 -29.64 19.79
CA THR A 113 62.87 -29.41 20.86
C THR A 113 63.95 -28.50 20.32
N VAL A 114 64.33 -27.48 21.10
CA VAL A 114 65.44 -26.59 20.75
C VAL A 114 66.55 -26.81 21.76
N THR A 115 67.76 -27.02 21.27
CA THR A 115 68.97 -27.11 22.08
C THR A 115 69.83 -25.88 21.80
N ASP A 116 70.08 -25.10 22.85
CA ASP A 116 71.03 -23.99 22.82
C ASP A 116 72.46 -24.56 22.89
N ILE A 117 73.26 -24.31 21.85
CA ILE A 117 74.66 -24.78 21.77
C ILE A 117 75.68 -23.67 22.07
N TYR A 118 75.24 -22.45 22.42
CA TYR A 118 76.11 -21.35 22.87
C TYR A 118 75.65 -20.78 24.22
N GLY A 119 75.64 -21.65 25.24
CA GLY A 119 75.56 -21.19 26.63
C GLY A 119 76.79 -20.36 26.99
N ILE A 120 76.59 -19.08 27.31
CA ILE A 120 77.55 -18.30 28.10
C ILE A 120 77.87 -19.12 29.35
N SER A 121 79.11 -19.60 29.39
CA SER A 121 79.82 -20.20 30.53
C SER A 121 78.95 -20.92 31.56
N ASP A 122 78.69 -22.20 31.34
CA ASP A 122 78.84 -23.29 32.32
C ASP A 122 78.07 -24.53 31.83
N SER A 123 78.81 -25.43 31.17
CA SER A 123 78.66 -26.89 31.20
C SER A 123 77.28 -27.57 31.31
N TYR A 124 76.20 -26.99 30.79
CA TYR A 124 74.90 -27.68 30.65
C TYR A 124 74.14 -27.22 29.40
N PHE A 125 74.06 -28.07 28.37
CA PHE A 125 73.08 -27.94 27.30
C PHE A 125 71.67 -27.93 27.91
N LYS A 126 70.91 -26.84 27.78
CA LYS A 126 69.50 -26.80 28.17
C LYS A 126 68.64 -27.09 26.93
N ASN A 127 67.86 -28.17 27.03
CA ASN A 127 66.82 -28.49 26.06
C ASN A 127 65.53 -27.77 26.45
N TYR A 128 64.97 -26.99 25.53
CA TYR A 128 63.66 -26.40 25.69
C TYR A 128 62.66 -27.20 24.87
N HIS A 129 61.64 -27.74 25.54
CA HIS A 129 60.56 -28.49 24.92
C HIS A 129 59.31 -27.63 24.86
N TYR A 130 58.65 -27.60 23.71
CA TYR A 130 57.27 -27.15 23.68
C TYR A 130 56.39 -28.25 24.28
N SER A 131 55.66 -27.91 25.34
CA SER A 131 55.00 -28.89 26.21
C SER A 131 53.81 -29.63 25.58
N SER A 132 53.25 -29.09 24.51
CA SER A 132 52.11 -29.67 23.80
C SER A 132 52.47 -29.90 22.33
N PRO A 133 52.22 -31.09 21.74
CA PRO A 133 52.48 -31.29 20.31
C PRO A 133 51.62 -30.37 19.46
N ILE A 134 52.19 -29.87 18.36
CA ILE A 134 51.40 -29.24 17.32
C ILE A 134 50.66 -30.36 16.58
N GLN A 135 49.33 -30.34 16.65
CA GLN A 135 48.50 -31.31 15.94
C GLN A 135 48.28 -30.85 14.49
N ALA A 136 48.79 -31.62 13.55
CA ALA A 136 48.47 -31.47 12.14
C ALA A 136 47.60 -32.66 11.72
N ARG A 137 46.38 -32.39 11.23
CA ARG A 137 45.47 -33.44 10.75
C ARG A 137 45.42 -33.43 9.24
N PHE A 138 45.67 -34.59 8.64
CA PHE A 138 45.56 -34.81 7.20
C PHE A 138 44.45 -35.82 6.96
N PHE A 139 43.36 -35.39 6.36
CA PHE A 139 42.25 -36.25 5.96
C PHE A 139 42.08 -36.21 4.45
N GLU A 140 41.39 -37.22 3.92
CA GLU A 140 40.94 -37.25 2.53
C GLU A 140 39.97 -36.10 2.30
N THR A 141 40.28 -35.22 1.34
CA THR A 141 39.34 -34.22 0.86
C THR A 141 38.51 -34.84 -0.26
N VAL A 142 37.18 -34.73 -0.18
CA VAL A 142 36.30 -35.03 -1.31
C VAL A 142 36.45 -33.87 -2.30
N ASP A 143 36.98 -34.15 -3.49
CA ASP A 143 37.09 -33.14 -4.54
C ASP A 143 35.68 -32.83 -5.10
N LYS A 144 35.46 -31.60 -5.58
CA LYS A 144 34.18 -31.18 -6.18
C LYS A 144 34.34 -31.00 -7.68
N ALA A 145 33.36 -31.46 -8.46
CA ALA A 145 33.24 -31.20 -9.90
C ALA A 145 31.79 -30.83 -10.24
N THR A 146 31.56 -30.03 -11.27
CA THR A 146 30.20 -29.80 -11.79
C THR A 146 29.83 -30.88 -12.81
N ILE A 147 28.52 -31.06 -13.04
CA ILE A 147 28.06 -31.95 -14.11
C ILE A 147 28.67 -31.55 -15.45
N GLY A 148 29.23 -32.54 -16.14
CA GLY A 148 29.83 -32.37 -17.47
C GLY A 148 31.31 -31.94 -17.45
N ASP A 149 31.88 -31.62 -16.28
CA ASP A 149 33.31 -31.35 -16.15
C ASP A 149 34.15 -32.55 -16.60
N GLU A 150 35.23 -32.27 -17.32
CA GLU A 150 36.27 -33.25 -17.61
C GLU A 150 37.14 -33.46 -16.38
N ILE A 151 36.99 -34.62 -15.75
CA ILE A 151 37.75 -34.97 -14.57
C ILE A 151 38.93 -35.83 -15.01
N LYS A 152 40.13 -35.33 -14.76
CA LYS A 152 41.38 -36.04 -15.04
C LYS A 152 41.92 -36.70 -13.77
N PHE A 153 41.92 -38.03 -13.79
CA PHE A 153 42.52 -38.91 -12.80
C PHE A 153 43.92 -39.30 -13.26
N ASN A 154 44.93 -39.09 -12.43
CA ASN A 154 46.29 -39.56 -12.70
C ASN A 154 46.77 -40.44 -11.55
N VAL A 155 47.30 -41.61 -11.92
CA VAL A 155 47.96 -42.53 -11.00
C VAL A 155 49.47 -42.29 -11.09
N ILE A 156 50.09 -41.95 -9.95
CA ILE A 156 51.53 -41.73 -9.87
C ILE A 156 52.14 -42.88 -9.06
N SER A 157 53.00 -43.67 -9.68
CA SER A 157 53.80 -44.69 -9.02
C SER A 157 55.19 -44.13 -8.70
N SER A 158 55.58 -44.13 -7.43
CA SER A 158 56.97 -43.84 -7.05
C SER A 158 57.73 -45.16 -6.87
N GLY A 159 58.63 -45.47 -7.79
CA GLY A 159 59.61 -46.55 -7.65
C GLY A 159 59.35 -47.77 -8.53
N GLY A 160 59.93 -47.78 -9.73
CA GLY A 160 60.05 -48.95 -10.60
C GLY A 160 59.98 -48.59 -12.09
N ASN A 161 60.90 -49.14 -12.90
CA ASN A 161 60.90 -49.03 -14.37
C ASN A 161 60.01 -50.09 -15.06
N GLY A 162 58.96 -50.56 -14.37
CA GLY A 162 58.09 -51.65 -14.84
C GLY A 162 56.90 -51.15 -15.66
N SER A 163 56.37 -52.00 -16.55
CA SER A 163 55.18 -51.70 -17.36
C SER A 163 53.90 -52.11 -16.62
N HIS A 164 53.14 -51.15 -16.11
CA HIS A 164 51.90 -51.40 -15.36
C HIS A 164 50.64 -51.28 -16.23
N LYS A 165 49.61 -52.09 -15.92
CA LYS A 165 48.27 -51.97 -16.53
C LYS A 165 47.26 -51.44 -15.52
N TYR A 166 46.43 -50.50 -15.96
CA TYR A 166 45.47 -49.78 -15.13
C TYR A 166 44.03 -50.04 -15.59
N LYS A 167 43.14 -50.41 -14.67
CA LYS A 167 41.69 -50.53 -14.90
C LYS A 167 40.95 -49.54 -14.01
N PHE A 168 40.12 -48.70 -14.60
CA PHE A 168 39.36 -47.68 -13.88
C PHE A 168 37.86 -48.02 -13.88
N TYR A 169 37.20 -47.89 -12.73
CA TYR A 169 35.79 -48.24 -12.57
C TYR A 169 35.13 -47.43 -11.46
N THR A 170 33.79 -47.47 -11.43
CA THR A 170 32.96 -47.03 -10.32
C THR A 170 32.12 -48.20 -9.84
N LYS A 171 31.30 -48.02 -8.80
CA LYS A 171 30.30 -49.03 -8.40
C LYS A 171 29.32 -49.36 -9.52
N ASP A 172 29.10 -48.42 -10.44
CA ASP A 172 28.13 -48.53 -11.53
C ASP A 172 28.71 -49.23 -12.78
N GLY A 173 30.02 -49.47 -12.82
CA GLY A 173 30.66 -50.22 -13.90
C GLY A 173 32.08 -49.80 -14.24
N VAL A 174 32.68 -50.51 -15.21
CA VAL A 174 34.03 -50.26 -15.71
C VAL A 174 34.01 -49.07 -16.67
N ILE A 175 34.85 -48.07 -16.40
CA ILE A 175 35.02 -46.89 -17.27
C ILE A 175 36.10 -47.17 -18.32
N LYS A 176 37.19 -47.82 -17.91
CA LYS A 176 38.33 -48.14 -18.79
C LYS A 176 38.98 -49.45 -18.36
N GLU A 177 39.08 -50.39 -19.29
CA GLU A 177 39.79 -51.67 -19.07
C GLU A 177 41.31 -51.49 -19.09
N TYR A 178 42.03 -52.55 -18.68
CA TYR A 178 43.48 -52.60 -18.52
C TYR A 178 44.24 -51.91 -19.67
N SER A 179 44.77 -50.73 -19.38
CA SER A 179 45.53 -49.88 -20.30
C SER A 179 46.89 -49.56 -19.70
N TYR A 180 47.92 -49.37 -20.53
CA TYR A 180 49.23 -48.87 -20.05
C TYR A 180 49.21 -47.37 -19.72
N ASN A 181 48.10 -46.68 -19.96
CA ASN A 181 47.94 -45.28 -19.63
C ASN A 181 47.51 -45.12 -18.16
N SER A 182 48.37 -44.52 -17.35
CA SER A 182 48.15 -44.23 -15.93
C SER A 182 47.15 -43.10 -15.66
N SER A 183 46.56 -42.53 -16.71
CA SER A 183 45.54 -41.49 -16.63
C SER A 183 44.19 -41.93 -17.18
N LEU A 184 43.13 -41.42 -16.55
CA LEU A 184 41.75 -41.46 -17.03
C LEU A 184 41.21 -40.03 -17.13
N VAL A 185 40.51 -39.73 -18.22
CA VAL A 185 39.63 -38.55 -18.33
C VAL A 185 38.21 -39.08 -18.41
N THR A 186 37.32 -38.61 -17.55
CA THR A 186 35.90 -39.03 -17.53
C THR A 186 34.99 -37.87 -17.16
N LYS A 187 33.69 -38.01 -17.45
CA LYS A 187 32.63 -37.05 -17.08
C LYS A 187 31.58 -37.78 -16.25
N PHE A 188 31.01 -37.08 -15.27
CA PHE A 188 29.80 -37.53 -14.60
C PHE A 188 28.62 -36.68 -15.05
N ASN A 189 27.52 -37.36 -15.40
CA ASN A 189 26.28 -36.74 -15.86
C ASN A 189 25.18 -36.75 -14.80
N GLU A 190 25.51 -37.18 -13.57
CA GLU A 190 24.59 -37.33 -12.46
C GLU A 190 25.18 -36.72 -11.19
N TYR A 191 24.32 -36.08 -10.40
CA TYR A 191 24.69 -35.48 -9.12
C TYR A 191 25.02 -36.54 -8.05
N GLY A 192 25.76 -36.12 -7.03
CA GLY A 192 26.00 -36.90 -5.82
C GLY A 192 27.45 -37.31 -5.63
N GLU A 193 27.69 -38.10 -4.58
CA GLU A 193 29.02 -38.65 -4.31
C GLU A 193 29.30 -39.82 -5.25
N LYS A 194 30.41 -39.73 -5.98
CA LYS A 194 30.94 -40.79 -6.84
C LYS A 194 32.28 -41.23 -6.27
N GLU A 195 32.55 -42.52 -6.33
CA GLU A 195 33.80 -43.13 -5.88
C GLU A 195 34.44 -43.82 -7.07
N LEU A 196 35.61 -43.34 -7.49
CA LEU A 196 36.37 -43.96 -8.56
C LEU A 196 37.41 -44.87 -7.98
N PHE A 197 37.57 -46.02 -8.62
CA PHE A 197 38.52 -47.05 -8.28
C PHE A 197 39.51 -47.24 -9.43
N CYS A 198 40.75 -47.55 -9.10
CA CYS A 198 41.76 -47.97 -10.04
C CYS A 198 42.46 -49.24 -9.55
N ASP A 199 42.38 -50.31 -10.34
CA ASP A 199 43.18 -51.52 -10.15
C ASP A 199 44.48 -51.38 -10.97
N ILE A 200 45.60 -51.62 -10.32
CA ILE A 200 46.96 -51.54 -10.89
C ILE A 200 47.54 -52.94 -10.90
N LYS A 201 47.85 -53.44 -12.09
CA LYS A 201 48.39 -54.78 -12.31
C LYS A 201 49.85 -54.69 -12.72
N ASP A 202 50.72 -55.36 -11.95
CA ASP A 202 52.16 -55.46 -12.22
C ASP A 202 52.49 -56.64 -13.17
N GLU A 203 53.77 -56.76 -13.59
CA GLU A 203 54.25 -57.81 -14.50
C GLU A 203 54.05 -59.24 -13.93
N ASP A 204 54.07 -59.38 -12.60
CA ASP A 204 53.83 -60.64 -11.88
C ASP A 204 52.34 -60.93 -11.63
N ASP A 205 51.45 -60.21 -12.33
CA ASP A 205 49.99 -60.32 -12.23
C ASP A 205 49.39 -59.92 -10.86
N THR A 206 50.18 -59.35 -9.95
CA THR A 206 49.70 -58.82 -8.67
C THR A 206 48.87 -57.55 -8.86
N VAL A 207 47.73 -57.44 -8.15
CA VAL A 207 46.80 -56.30 -8.26
C VAL A 207 46.77 -55.49 -6.97
N LYS A 208 46.90 -54.16 -7.11
CA LYS A 208 46.63 -53.18 -6.04
C LYS A 208 45.46 -52.28 -6.44
N THR A 209 44.53 -52.03 -5.53
CA THR A 209 43.38 -51.14 -5.76
C THR A 209 43.53 -49.86 -4.95
N ILE A 210 43.28 -48.73 -5.60
CA ILE A 210 43.15 -47.42 -4.96
C ILE A 210 41.79 -46.82 -5.29
N SER A 211 41.27 -45.94 -4.42
CA SER A 211 40.00 -45.26 -4.64
C SER A 211 40.09 -43.78 -4.30
N HIS A 212 39.19 -42.98 -4.88
CA HIS A 212 39.03 -41.56 -4.57
C HIS A 212 37.58 -41.13 -4.69
N LYS A 213 37.11 -40.32 -3.73
CA LYS A 213 35.75 -39.80 -3.71
C LYS A 213 35.68 -38.40 -4.32
N ILE A 214 34.65 -38.17 -5.13
CA ILE A 214 34.34 -36.89 -5.76
C ILE A 214 32.85 -36.57 -5.59
N LYS A 215 32.52 -35.32 -5.26
CA LYS A 215 31.14 -34.84 -5.19
C LYS A 215 30.79 -34.07 -6.46
N VAL A 216 29.83 -34.59 -7.21
CA VAL A 216 29.32 -33.96 -8.44
C VAL A 216 28.15 -33.04 -8.09
N ILE A 217 28.29 -31.74 -8.38
CA ILE A 217 27.30 -30.69 -8.07
C ILE A 217 26.69 -30.09 -9.35
N ALA A 218 25.59 -29.35 -9.19
CA ALA A 218 24.95 -28.65 -10.30
C ALA A 218 25.79 -27.48 -10.81
N ASN A 219 25.64 -27.17 -12.11
CA ASN A 219 26.39 -26.10 -12.76
C ASN A 219 25.96 -24.71 -12.24
N GLU A 220 24.67 -24.51 -11.91
CA GLU A 220 24.12 -23.34 -11.21
C GLU A 220 22.77 -23.68 -10.54
N PRO A 221 22.29 -22.89 -9.55
CA PRO A 221 20.95 -23.04 -8.99
C PRO A 221 19.85 -22.96 -10.05
N ALA A 222 18.94 -23.93 -10.09
CA ALA A 222 17.99 -24.05 -11.21
C ALA A 222 16.65 -24.68 -10.80
N TRP A 223 15.62 -24.35 -11.58
CA TRP A 223 14.34 -25.03 -11.53
C TRP A 223 14.46 -26.45 -12.09
N LYS A 224 13.84 -27.42 -11.40
CA LYS A 224 13.79 -28.83 -11.77
C LYS A 224 12.34 -29.29 -11.83
N ASN A 225 11.95 -29.93 -12.94
CA ASN A 225 10.66 -30.58 -13.06
C ASN A 225 10.84 -32.09 -12.87
N GLU A 226 10.13 -32.67 -11.91
CA GLU A 226 10.02 -34.11 -11.71
C GLU A 226 8.56 -34.50 -11.60
N ASN A 227 8.07 -35.39 -12.47
CA ASN A 227 6.70 -35.90 -12.44
C ASN A 227 5.62 -34.79 -12.39
N ASN A 228 5.77 -33.74 -13.22
CA ASN A 228 4.91 -32.55 -13.25
C ASN A 228 4.92 -31.70 -11.97
N LYS A 229 5.91 -31.89 -11.10
CA LYS A 229 6.14 -31.05 -9.92
C LYS A 229 7.41 -30.25 -10.10
N TRP A 230 7.37 -28.98 -9.74
CA TRP A 230 8.51 -28.09 -9.83
C TRP A 230 9.21 -27.98 -8.48
N TYR A 231 10.54 -27.98 -8.52
CA TYR A 231 11.43 -27.80 -7.36
C TYR A 231 12.52 -26.80 -7.75
N TYR A 232 13.12 -26.15 -6.76
CA TYR A 232 14.30 -25.31 -6.99
C TYR A 232 15.51 -25.92 -6.28
N VAL A 233 16.62 -26.08 -7.00
CA VAL A 233 17.84 -26.71 -6.50
C VAL A 233 18.89 -25.63 -6.27
N ASN A 234 19.55 -25.63 -5.11
CA ASN A 234 20.63 -24.69 -4.78
C ASN A 234 21.99 -25.11 -5.39
N ASP A 235 23.03 -24.31 -5.14
CA ASP A 235 24.41 -24.53 -5.59
C ASP A 235 25.05 -25.83 -5.06
N LYS A 236 24.48 -26.41 -4.00
CA LYS A 236 24.91 -27.68 -3.41
C LYS A 236 24.16 -28.89 -3.97
N GLY A 237 23.19 -28.68 -4.86
CA GLY A 237 22.34 -29.75 -5.39
C GLY A 237 21.17 -30.13 -4.47
N GLU A 238 20.85 -29.30 -3.46
CA GLU A 238 19.79 -29.57 -2.48
C GLU A 238 18.49 -28.84 -2.86
N PHE A 239 17.33 -29.46 -2.59
CA PHE A 239 16.04 -28.80 -2.79
C PHE A 239 15.83 -27.68 -1.78
N VAL A 240 15.55 -26.47 -2.29
CA VAL A 240 15.15 -25.32 -1.49
C VAL A 240 13.74 -25.54 -0.94
N LYS A 241 13.52 -25.13 0.30
CA LYS A 241 12.24 -25.21 1.01
C LYS A 241 11.87 -23.85 1.60
N GLY A 242 10.58 -23.58 1.73
CA GLY A 242 10.04 -22.31 2.20
C GLY A 242 10.06 -21.22 1.13
N TRP A 243 10.19 -19.97 1.56
CA TRP A 243 10.17 -18.81 0.68
C TRP A 243 11.43 -18.70 -0.16
N LEU A 244 11.24 -18.46 -1.46
CA LEU A 244 12.33 -18.22 -2.42
C LEU A 244 12.06 -16.93 -3.18
N ASN A 245 13.03 -16.03 -3.22
CA ASN A 245 12.99 -14.83 -4.04
C ASN A 245 14.02 -14.96 -5.17
N LEU A 246 13.54 -14.91 -6.41
CA LEU A 246 14.37 -14.85 -7.60
C LEU A 246 14.02 -13.56 -8.35
N ASN A 247 14.96 -12.62 -8.42
CA ASN A 247 14.79 -11.38 -9.19
C ASN A 247 13.49 -10.62 -8.85
N ASN A 248 13.18 -10.47 -7.57
CA ASN A 248 11.95 -9.84 -7.04
C ASN A 248 10.65 -10.61 -7.33
N VAL A 249 10.72 -11.85 -7.81
CA VAL A 249 9.60 -12.76 -7.88
C VAL A 249 9.67 -13.73 -6.71
N TRP A 250 8.61 -13.77 -5.91
CA TRP A 250 8.51 -14.69 -4.78
C TRP A 250 7.81 -15.99 -5.18
N TYR A 251 8.32 -17.09 -4.65
CA TYR A 251 7.79 -18.44 -4.76
C TYR A 251 7.72 -19.04 -3.36
N TYR A 252 6.90 -20.08 -3.21
CA TYR A 252 6.91 -20.90 -2.01
C TYR A 252 7.11 -22.36 -2.36
N LEU A 253 8.18 -22.94 -1.81
CA LEU A 253 8.52 -24.35 -1.91
C LEU A 253 8.05 -25.02 -0.62
N ASP A 254 7.34 -26.12 -0.73
CA ASP A 254 6.80 -26.87 0.40
C ASP A 254 7.87 -27.12 1.47
N GLY A 255 7.55 -26.83 2.73
CA GLY A 255 8.49 -26.91 3.85
C GLY A 255 9.02 -28.32 4.12
N GLU A 256 8.29 -29.36 3.70
CA GLU A 256 8.65 -30.75 3.90
C GLU A 256 9.29 -31.34 2.64
N THR A 257 8.68 -31.13 1.48
CA THR A 257 9.05 -31.80 0.22
C THR A 257 9.89 -30.93 -0.72
N GLY A 258 9.83 -29.60 -0.61
CA GLY A 258 10.41 -28.66 -1.58
C GLY A 258 9.59 -28.44 -2.85
N GLU A 259 8.39 -29.03 -2.95
CA GLU A 259 7.49 -28.86 -4.10
C GLU A 259 6.97 -27.41 -4.18
N MET A 260 7.14 -26.77 -5.33
CA MET A 260 6.62 -25.43 -5.59
C MET A 260 5.09 -25.40 -5.51
N LYS A 261 4.55 -24.50 -4.71
CA LYS A 261 3.11 -24.31 -4.57
C LYS A 261 2.56 -23.34 -5.62
N THR A 262 1.33 -23.62 -6.05
CA THR A 262 0.50 -22.77 -6.91
C THR A 262 -0.89 -22.60 -6.28
N GLY A 263 -1.69 -21.66 -6.78
CA GLY A 263 -3.02 -21.35 -6.26
C GLY A 263 -3.03 -20.67 -4.89
N LEU A 264 -4.15 -20.78 -4.17
CA LEU A 264 -4.29 -20.25 -2.82
C LEU A 264 -3.60 -21.15 -1.80
N GLN A 265 -2.76 -20.57 -0.95
CA GLN A 265 -1.97 -21.29 0.05
C GLN A 265 -2.02 -20.58 1.40
N ASP A 266 -2.24 -21.33 2.48
CA ASP A 266 -2.18 -20.82 3.85
C ASP A 266 -0.78 -21.09 4.42
N ILE A 267 0.01 -20.03 4.60
CA ILE A 267 1.42 -20.08 5.00
C ILE A 267 1.62 -19.14 6.18
N GLY A 268 2.05 -19.67 7.33
CA GLY A 268 2.36 -18.86 8.50
C GLY A 268 1.17 -18.05 9.05
N GLY A 269 -0.05 -18.54 8.87
CA GLY A 269 -1.29 -17.86 9.32
C GLY A 269 -1.86 -16.84 8.33
N TYR A 270 -1.21 -16.65 7.18
CA TYR A 270 -1.69 -15.76 6.12
C TYR A 270 -1.99 -16.55 4.84
N ARG A 271 -2.93 -16.05 4.05
CA ARG A 271 -3.28 -16.64 2.76
C ARG A 271 -2.57 -15.90 1.63
N TYR A 272 -1.92 -16.63 0.74
CA TYR A 272 -1.21 -16.12 -0.43
C TYR A 272 -1.78 -16.73 -1.70
N TYR A 273 -1.57 -16.06 -2.84
CA TYR A 273 -1.89 -16.61 -4.16
C TYR A 273 -0.64 -16.68 -5.02
N PHE A 274 -0.40 -17.86 -5.58
CA PHE A 274 0.65 -18.12 -6.56
C PHE A 274 0.00 -18.48 -7.89
N ASP A 275 0.44 -17.88 -9.00
CA ASP A 275 -0.07 -18.27 -10.32
C ASP A 275 0.44 -19.65 -10.76
N GLU A 276 0.06 -20.09 -11.96
CA GLU A 276 0.45 -21.41 -12.49
C GLU A 276 1.97 -21.56 -12.68
N SER A 277 2.71 -20.44 -12.78
CA SER A 277 4.18 -20.43 -12.84
C SER A 277 4.81 -20.35 -11.45
N GLY A 278 4.00 -20.38 -10.38
CA GLY A 278 4.44 -20.26 -8.99
C GLY A 278 4.75 -18.85 -8.55
N TYR A 279 4.41 -17.82 -9.34
CA TYR A 279 4.73 -16.44 -8.99
C TYR A 279 3.70 -15.95 -7.96
N MET A 280 4.18 -15.51 -6.81
CA MET A 280 3.34 -14.86 -5.80
C MET A 280 2.75 -13.58 -6.40
N LYS A 281 1.42 -13.47 -6.40
CA LYS A 281 0.74 -12.28 -6.90
C LYS A 281 0.35 -11.35 -5.75
N THR A 282 0.27 -10.08 -6.10
CA THR A 282 -0.22 -8.98 -5.26
C THR A 282 -1.33 -8.25 -6.01
N GLY A 283 -2.07 -7.38 -5.31
CA GLY A 283 -3.20 -6.64 -5.85
C GLY A 283 -4.46 -7.49 -6.05
N TRP A 284 -5.30 -7.06 -6.98
CA TRP A 284 -6.57 -7.72 -7.31
C TRP A 284 -6.36 -9.01 -8.12
N ILE A 285 -6.88 -10.11 -7.61
CA ILE A 285 -6.83 -11.43 -8.26
C ILE A 285 -8.24 -11.99 -8.38
N ASN A 286 -8.61 -12.38 -9.60
CA ASN A 286 -9.81 -13.17 -9.85
C ASN A 286 -9.46 -14.66 -9.75
N TYR A 287 -10.03 -15.33 -8.76
CA TYR A 287 -9.85 -16.76 -8.57
C TYR A 287 -11.22 -17.43 -8.54
N ASN A 288 -11.50 -18.26 -9.55
CA ASN A 288 -12.77 -18.95 -9.76
C ASN A 288 -14.00 -18.01 -9.81
N GLY A 289 -13.86 -16.84 -10.45
CA GLY A 289 -14.94 -15.87 -10.62
C GLY A 289 -15.09 -14.89 -9.46
N GLU A 290 -14.35 -15.07 -8.38
CA GLU A 290 -14.41 -14.22 -7.19
C GLU A 290 -13.12 -13.41 -7.03
N TYR A 291 -13.27 -12.08 -6.93
CA TYR A 291 -12.14 -11.17 -6.72
C TYR A 291 -11.71 -11.16 -5.25
N ARG A 292 -10.38 -11.14 -5.05
CA ARG A 292 -9.70 -10.99 -3.75
C ARG A 292 -8.56 -9.99 -3.90
N PHE A 293 -8.19 -9.32 -2.82
CA PHE A 293 -7.06 -8.40 -2.81
C PHE A 293 -5.91 -8.95 -1.97
N PHE A 294 -4.71 -8.94 -2.54
CA PHE A 294 -3.47 -9.32 -1.86
C PHE A 294 -2.60 -8.06 -1.67
N GLY A 295 -2.12 -7.83 -0.46
CA GLY A 295 -1.27 -6.68 -0.16
C GLY A 295 0.06 -6.72 -0.93
N SER A 296 0.85 -5.66 -0.80
CA SER A 296 2.22 -5.61 -1.36
C SER A 296 3.15 -6.68 -0.75
N ASP A 297 2.83 -7.15 0.44
CA ASP A 297 3.44 -8.29 1.14
C ASP A 297 2.93 -9.66 0.66
N GLY A 298 2.00 -9.69 -0.30
CA GLY A 298 1.40 -10.90 -0.84
C GLY A 298 0.31 -11.52 0.02
N ALA A 299 0.07 -11.01 1.24
CA ALA A 299 -0.96 -11.54 2.12
C ALA A 299 -2.34 -11.06 1.70
N MET A 300 -3.31 -11.97 1.65
CA MET A 300 -4.71 -11.67 1.36
C MET A 300 -5.29 -10.73 2.42
N ARG A 301 -5.96 -9.67 1.99
CA ARG A 301 -6.67 -8.74 2.87
C ARG A 301 -8.10 -9.20 3.12
N THR A 302 -8.65 -8.80 4.25
CA THR A 302 -10.06 -8.94 4.63
C THR A 302 -10.52 -7.63 5.28
N GLY A 303 -11.82 -7.38 5.36
CA GLY A 303 -12.37 -6.12 5.83
C GLY A 303 -12.13 -4.97 4.84
N TRP A 304 -11.98 -3.76 5.36
CA TRP A 304 -11.78 -2.56 4.57
C TRP A 304 -10.44 -2.55 3.82
N VAL A 305 -10.49 -2.28 2.52
CA VAL A 305 -9.34 -2.15 1.64
C VAL A 305 -9.52 -0.92 0.76
N ASN A 306 -8.54 -0.02 0.75
CA ASN A 306 -8.45 1.05 -0.23
C ASN A 306 -7.37 0.67 -1.26
N ASP A 307 -7.72 0.68 -2.54
CA ASP A 307 -6.80 0.31 -3.62
C ASP A 307 -6.07 1.51 -4.27
N GLY A 308 -6.20 2.69 -3.67
CA GLY A 308 -5.69 3.96 -4.18
C GLY A 308 -6.68 4.74 -5.01
N TRP A 309 -7.77 4.12 -5.49
CA TRP A 309 -8.85 4.79 -6.20
C TRP A 309 -10.13 4.85 -5.38
N THR A 310 -10.55 3.71 -4.82
CA THR A 310 -11.77 3.61 -4.02
C THR A 310 -11.64 2.58 -2.90
N ASP A 311 -12.64 2.58 -2.03
CA ASP A 311 -12.75 1.66 -0.91
C ASP A 311 -13.59 0.44 -1.29
N TYR A 312 -13.17 -0.71 -0.78
CA TYR A 312 -13.80 -2.00 -0.91
C TYR A 312 -13.93 -2.63 0.48
N TYR A 313 -14.87 -3.54 0.62
CA TYR A 313 -14.96 -4.40 1.80
C TYR A 313 -14.82 -5.85 1.38
N LEU A 314 -13.89 -6.58 1.99
CA LEU A 314 -13.65 -7.98 1.73
C LEU A 314 -14.22 -8.82 2.88
N LYS A 315 -14.98 -9.86 2.52
CA LYS A 315 -15.51 -10.86 3.44
C LYS A 315 -14.36 -11.59 4.16
N SER A 316 -14.70 -12.36 5.18
CA SER A 316 -13.73 -13.17 5.94
C SER A 316 -13.02 -14.23 5.09
N ASP A 317 -13.62 -14.67 3.98
CA ASP A 317 -13.00 -15.57 2.99
C ASP A 317 -12.16 -14.84 1.92
N GLY A 318 -12.02 -13.51 2.06
CA GLY A 318 -11.29 -12.60 1.19
C GLY A 318 -12.05 -12.11 -0.04
N THR A 319 -13.26 -12.63 -0.30
CA THR A 319 -14.03 -12.24 -1.50
C THR A 319 -14.68 -10.88 -1.34
N ILE A 320 -14.86 -10.15 -2.44
CA ILE A 320 -15.49 -8.82 -2.40
C ILE A 320 -16.93 -8.88 -1.84
N TYR A 321 -17.26 -7.94 -0.97
CA TYR A 321 -18.61 -7.71 -0.47
C TYR A 321 -19.35 -6.73 -1.39
N LYS A 322 -20.66 -6.97 -1.59
CA LYS A 322 -21.53 -6.18 -2.47
C LYS A 322 -22.84 -5.84 -1.75
N GLY A 323 -23.45 -4.72 -2.08
CA GLY A 323 -24.69 -4.23 -1.50
C GLY A 323 -24.49 -3.49 -0.17
N TRP A 324 -25.53 -3.50 0.66
CA TRP A 324 -25.56 -2.81 1.95
C TRP A 324 -24.62 -3.45 2.97
N LEU A 325 -23.76 -2.62 3.56
CA LEU A 325 -22.84 -2.99 4.61
C LEU A 325 -23.14 -2.15 5.85
N ASP A 326 -23.32 -2.81 6.99
CA ASP A 326 -23.44 -2.17 8.30
C ASP A 326 -22.25 -2.65 9.15
N ASP A 327 -21.36 -1.73 9.53
CA ASP A 327 -20.18 -2.05 10.32
C ASP A 327 -20.40 -1.86 11.83
N GLY A 328 -21.65 -1.59 12.24
CA GLY A 328 -22.06 -1.31 13.62
C GLY A 328 -21.92 0.16 14.02
N LEU A 329 -21.19 0.97 13.27
CA LEU A 329 -21.10 2.43 13.46
C LEU A 329 -21.85 3.18 12.36
N ASN A 330 -21.65 2.77 11.11
CA ASN A 330 -22.19 3.41 9.93
C ASN A 330 -22.71 2.37 8.92
N LYS A 331 -23.57 2.86 8.02
CA LYS A 331 -24.05 2.10 6.86
C LYS A 331 -23.39 2.59 5.59
N TYR A 332 -23.00 1.67 4.73
CA TYR A 332 -22.33 1.90 3.46
C TYR A 332 -23.06 1.13 2.35
N TYR A 333 -22.82 1.53 1.10
CA TYR A 333 -23.32 0.80 -0.05
C TYR A 333 -22.18 0.49 -1.02
N MET A 334 -21.97 -0.81 -1.25
CA MET A 334 -21.01 -1.34 -2.21
C MET A 334 -21.76 -1.67 -3.50
N ASP A 335 -21.31 -1.17 -4.65
CA ASP A 335 -22.00 -1.45 -5.92
C ASP A 335 -21.77 -2.88 -6.44
N GLU A 336 -22.27 -3.16 -7.65
CA GLU A 336 -22.17 -4.47 -8.29
C GLU A 336 -20.72 -4.92 -8.55
N ASN A 337 -19.78 -3.98 -8.60
CA ASN A 337 -18.34 -4.24 -8.70
C ASN A 337 -17.65 -4.28 -7.32
N GLY A 338 -18.40 -4.09 -6.24
CA GLY A 338 -17.90 -4.03 -4.87
C GLY A 338 -17.27 -2.68 -4.51
N GLN A 339 -17.43 -1.64 -5.32
CA GLN A 339 -16.88 -0.31 -5.03
C GLN A 339 -17.80 0.44 -4.06
N MET A 340 -17.21 1.06 -3.02
CA MET A 340 -17.97 1.88 -2.08
C MET A 340 -18.50 3.13 -2.79
N ARG A 341 -19.80 3.37 -2.66
CA ARG A 341 -20.47 4.54 -3.25
C ARG A 341 -20.44 5.73 -2.31
N LYS A 342 -20.33 6.91 -2.93
CA LYS A 342 -20.38 8.24 -2.31
C LYS A 342 -21.39 9.09 -3.08
N GLY A 343 -21.96 10.09 -2.41
CA GLY A 343 -23.02 10.94 -2.95
C GLY A 343 -24.36 10.22 -3.08
N TRP A 344 -25.16 10.66 -4.06
CA TRP A 344 -26.49 10.10 -4.31
C TRP A 344 -26.45 8.68 -4.89
N VAL A 345 -27.23 7.79 -4.31
CA VAL A 345 -27.43 6.40 -4.77
C VAL A 345 -28.92 6.11 -4.85
N ASN A 346 -29.38 5.62 -6.00
CA ASN A 346 -30.72 5.05 -6.15
C ASN A 346 -30.64 3.54 -5.91
N TYR A 347 -31.38 3.05 -4.92
CA TYR A 347 -31.51 1.65 -4.62
C TYR A 347 -32.99 1.28 -4.51
N ASN A 348 -33.45 0.41 -5.41
CA ASN A 348 -34.86 -0.02 -5.51
C ASN A 348 -35.87 1.13 -5.62
N GLY A 349 -35.51 2.22 -6.31
CA GLY A 349 -36.40 3.38 -6.51
C GLY A 349 -36.35 4.43 -5.40
N GLU A 350 -35.64 4.14 -4.31
CA GLU A 350 -35.42 5.10 -3.21
C GLU A 350 -34.01 5.70 -3.32
N TYR A 351 -33.89 6.99 -2.97
CA TYR A 351 -32.62 7.70 -2.99
C TYR A 351 -32.03 7.81 -1.60
N TYR A 352 -30.73 7.55 -1.51
CA TYR A 352 -29.90 7.66 -0.31
C TYR A 352 -28.72 8.60 -0.62
N PHE A 353 -28.18 9.24 0.40
CA PHE A 353 -26.99 10.07 0.27
C PHE A 353 -25.86 9.56 1.14
N PHE A 354 -24.68 9.32 0.55
CA PHE A 354 -23.48 8.87 1.23
C PHE A 354 -22.45 9.99 1.27
N GLY A 355 -21.85 10.23 2.44
CA GLY A 355 -20.84 11.26 2.60
C GLY A 355 -19.53 10.97 1.85
N PRO A 356 -18.56 11.90 1.87
CA PRO A 356 -17.22 11.67 1.31
C PRO A 356 -16.45 10.51 1.97
N ASP A 357 -16.80 10.20 3.22
CA ASP A 357 -16.37 9.04 4.01
C ASP A 357 -17.11 7.74 3.62
N GLY A 358 -18.06 7.79 2.70
CA GLY A 358 -18.89 6.67 2.28
C GLY A 358 -20.03 6.32 3.24
N ALA A 359 -20.15 7.00 4.37
CA ALA A 359 -21.18 6.69 5.36
C ALA A 359 -22.52 7.33 4.95
N MET A 360 -23.60 6.55 5.04
CA MET A 360 -24.96 6.98 4.76
C MET A 360 -25.35 8.14 5.69
N ARG A 361 -25.91 9.20 5.12
CA ARG A 361 -26.41 10.36 5.87
C ARG A 361 -27.90 10.22 6.16
N THR A 362 -28.31 10.80 7.28
CA THR A 362 -29.72 10.97 7.69
C THR A 362 -29.92 12.41 8.14
N GLY A 363 -31.17 12.86 8.23
CA GLY A 363 -31.51 14.25 8.55
C GLY A 363 -31.20 15.22 7.43
N TRP A 364 -30.96 16.49 7.78
CA TRP A 364 -30.63 17.54 6.82
C TRP A 364 -29.27 17.32 6.16
N ILE A 365 -29.21 17.38 4.84
CA ILE A 365 -27.96 17.48 4.07
C ILE A 365 -28.07 18.59 3.02
N ASN A 366 -26.92 19.08 2.59
CA ASN A 366 -26.77 19.93 1.43
C ASN A 366 -25.80 19.25 0.45
N ASP A 367 -26.20 19.09 -0.81
CA ASP A 367 -25.38 18.41 -1.82
C ASP A 367 -24.48 19.37 -2.64
N GLY A 368 -24.39 20.64 -2.21
CA GLY A 368 -23.69 21.72 -2.91
C GLY A 368 -24.60 22.59 -3.78
N TRP A 369 -25.83 22.14 -4.07
CA TRP A 369 -26.82 22.91 -4.84
C TRP A 369 -28.04 23.28 -4.03
N THR A 370 -28.59 22.32 -3.28
CA THR A 370 -29.79 22.55 -2.47
C THR A 370 -29.81 21.65 -1.24
N ASP A 371 -30.74 21.96 -0.34
CA ASP A 371 -30.96 21.22 0.90
C ASP A 371 -31.96 20.09 0.68
N TYR A 372 -31.71 18.96 1.34
CA TYR A 372 -32.54 17.76 1.35
C TYR A 372 -32.71 17.28 2.79
N TYR A 373 -33.73 16.47 3.02
CA TYR A 373 -33.91 15.77 4.28
C TYR A 373 -33.98 14.27 4.03
N LEU A 374 -33.15 13.51 4.74
CA LEU A 374 -33.10 12.05 4.67
C LEU A 374 -33.78 11.50 5.93
N LYS A 375 -34.71 10.56 5.74
CA LYS A 375 -35.39 9.84 6.81
C LYS A 375 -34.38 9.06 7.67
N PRO A 376 -34.76 8.61 8.89
CA PRO A 376 -33.90 7.78 9.73
C PRO A 376 -33.43 6.47 9.08
N ASP A 377 -34.21 5.93 8.13
CA ASP A 377 -33.83 4.76 7.33
C ASP A 377 -32.87 5.09 6.18
N GLY A 378 -32.52 6.37 5.99
CA GLY A 378 -31.62 6.89 4.96
C GLY A 378 -32.30 7.32 3.67
N THR A 379 -33.59 7.02 3.48
CA THR A 379 -34.31 7.36 2.25
C THR A 379 -34.70 8.83 2.21
N ILE A 380 -34.74 9.41 1.01
CA ILE A 380 -35.11 10.82 0.81
C ILE A 380 -36.55 11.11 1.29
N PHE A 381 -36.73 12.24 1.98
CA PHE A 381 -38.04 12.75 2.40
C PHE A 381 -38.63 13.68 1.35
N LYS A 382 -39.95 13.61 1.17
CA LYS A 382 -40.71 14.41 0.20
C LYS A 382 -41.97 14.98 0.85
N GLY A 383 -42.39 16.18 0.43
CA GLY A 383 -43.56 16.86 0.96
C GLY A 383 -43.27 17.74 2.17
N TRP A 384 -44.29 17.93 3.01
CA TRP A 384 -44.23 18.80 4.19
C TRP A 384 -43.39 18.18 5.30
N LEU A 385 -42.35 18.90 5.71
CA LEU A 385 -41.48 18.53 6.83
C LEU A 385 -41.70 19.53 7.97
N ASP A 386 -41.94 19.01 9.17
CA ASP A 386 -41.98 19.78 10.41
C ASP A 386 -40.86 19.25 11.31
N ASP A 387 -39.86 20.09 11.59
CA ASP A 387 -38.71 19.72 12.43
C ASP A 387 -38.90 20.10 13.90
N GLY A 388 -40.11 20.57 14.27
CA GLY A 388 -40.46 21.04 15.60
C GLY A 388 -40.17 22.53 15.85
N LEU A 389 -39.35 23.17 15.01
CA LEU A 389 -39.08 24.61 15.06
C LEU A 389 -39.70 25.34 13.87
N ASN A 390 -39.54 24.76 12.68
CA ASN A 390 -39.95 25.33 11.40
C ASN A 390 -40.64 24.28 10.52
N LYS A 391 -41.41 24.77 9.56
CA LYS A 391 -42.01 23.95 8.50
C LYS A 391 -41.32 24.21 7.18
N TYR A 392 -41.05 23.14 6.44
CA TYR A 392 -40.38 23.15 5.14
C TYR A 392 -41.21 22.38 4.13
N TYR A 393 -40.93 22.61 2.85
CA TYR A 393 -41.54 21.84 1.77
C TYR A 393 -40.46 21.28 0.85
N MET A 394 -40.42 19.95 0.79
CA MET A 394 -39.55 19.19 -0.10
C MET A 394 -40.36 18.80 -1.35
N ASP A 395 -39.88 19.09 -2.54
CA ASP A 395 -40.61 18.78 -3.78
C ASP A 395 -40.59 17.27 -4.13
N GLU A 396 -41.12 16.92 -5.30
CA GLU A 396 -41.22 15.52 -5.76
C GLU A 396 -39.85 14.85 -5.96
N ASN A 397 -38.79 15.64 -6.14
CA ASN A 397 -37.39 15.19 -6.19
C ASN A 397 -36.71 15.26 -4.81
N GLY A 398 -37.45 15.68 -3.77
CA GLY A 398 -36.97 15.85 -2.41
C GLY A 398 -36.15 17.13 -2.19
N GLN A 399 -36.14 18.08 -3.14
CA GLN A 399 -35.41 19.33 -3.00
C GLN A 399 -36.18 20.31 -2.12
N MET A 400 -35.50 20.94 -1.16
CA MET A 400 -36.11 21.97 -0.32
C MET A 400 -36.46 23.20 -1.16
N ARG A 401 -37.72 23.65 -1.08
CA ARG A 401 -38.20 24.81 -1.82
C ARG A 401 -38.11 26.09 -1.00
N LYS A 402 -37.87 27.19 -1.71
CA LYS A 402 -37.77 28.56 -1.19
C LYS A 402 -38.69 29.48 -2.00
N GLY A 403 -39.11 30.59 -1.41
CA GLY A 403 -40.01 31.57 -2.03
C GLY A 403 -41.46 31.11 -2.12
N TRP A 404 -42.18 31.61 -3.12
CA TRP A 404 -43.59 31.30 -3.36
C TRP A 404 -43.78 29.87 -3.85
N ILE A 405 -44.62 29.10 -3.15
CA ILE A 405 -44.97 27.72 -3.52
C ILE A 405 -46.49 27.57 -3.51
N LYS A 406 -47.02 26.98 -4.59
CA LYS A 406 -48.43 26.60 -4.70
C LYS A 406 -48.58 25.11 -4.41
N HIS A 407 -49.36 24.75 -3.42
CA HIS A 407 -49.62 23.37 -3.04
C HIS A 407 -51.10 23.19 -2.71
N ASN A 408 -51.76 22.20 -3.33
CA ASN A 408 -53.19 21.92 -3.18
C ASN A 408 -54.10 23.15 -3.37
N GLY A 409 -53.77 24.01 -4.34
CA GLY A 409 -54.55 25.22 -4.65
C GLY A 409 -54.24 26.44 -3.81
N GLU A 410 -53.57 26.27 -2.66
CA GLU A 410 -53.16 27.34 -1.75
C GLU A 410 -51.73 27.80 -2.03
N TYR A 411 -51.43 29.05 -1.67
CA TYR A 411 -50.10 29.64 -1.78
C TYR A 411 -49.46 29.77 -0.40
N TYR A 412 -48.17 29.45 -0.34
CA TYR A 412 -47.31 29.53 0.83
C TYR A 412 -46.04 30.31 0.46
N PHE A 413 -45.40 30.93 1.44
CA PHE A 413 -44.14 31.61 1.25
C PHE A 413 -43.06 31.02 2.17
N PHE A 414 -41.94 30.62 1.59
CA PHE A 414 -40.78 30.08 2.30
C PHE A 414 -39.62 31.08 2.23
N GLY A 415 -38.96 31.34 3.35
CA GLY A 415 -37.81 32.24 3.40
C GLY A 415 -36.57 31.70 2.68
N PRO A 416 -35.49 32.49 2.61
CA PRO A 416 -34.20 32.04 2.05
C PRO A 416 -33.57 30.85 2.81
N ASP A 417 -33.91 30.72 4.09
CA ASP A 417 -33.61 29.60 4.98
C ASP A 417 -34.51 28.38 4.75
N GLY A 418 -35.47 28.45 3.83
CA GLY A 418 -36.43 27.39 3.54
C GLY A 418 -37.58 27.28 4.53
N ALA A 419 -37.60 28.08 5.61
CA ALA A 419 -38.66 28.03 6.61
C ALA A 419 -39.93 28.72 6.11
N MET A 420 -41.08 28.08 6.28
CA MET A 420 -42.39 28.64 5.96
C MET A 420 -42.65 29.89 6.81
N ARG A 421 -43.11 30.96 6.18
CA ARG A 421 -43.47 32.21 6.85
C ARG A 421 -44.95 32.27 7.17
N THR A 422 -45.25 32.93 8.29
CA THR A 422 -46.60 33.30 8.74
C THR A 422 -46.60 34.79 9.09
N GLY A 423 -47.78 35.41 9.14
CA GLY A 423 -47.95 36.84 9.36
C GLY A 423 -47.59 37.68 8.13
N TRP A 424 -47.30 38.96 8.34
CA TRP A 424 -46.91 39.86 7.26
C TRP A 424 -45.55 39.51 6.67
N ILE A 425 -45.47 39.43 5.35
CA ILE A 425 -44.22 39.38 4.59
C ILE A 425 -44.21 40.44 3.50
N ASN A 426 -43.02 40.74 3.01
CA ASN A 426 -42.79 41.53 1.81
C ASN A 426 -41.88 40.71 0.87
N ASP A 427 -42.33 40.46 -0.34
CA ASP A 427 -41.59 39.67 -1.34
C ASP A 427 -40.67 40.53 -2.23
N GLY A 428 -40.57 41.82 -1.96
CA GLY A 428 -39.84 42.81 -2.75
C GLY A 428 -40.73 43.64 -3.68
N TYR A 429 -41.97 43.20 -3.93
CA TYR A 429 -42.93 43.90 -4.79
C TYR A 429 -44.17 44.35 -4.03
N ALA A 430 -44.70 43.52 -3.14
CA ALA A 430 -45.88 43.82 -2.36
C ALA A 430 -45.84 43.18 -0.96
N TYR A 431 -46.70 43.67 -0.08
CA TYR A 431 -46.95 43.05 1.21
C TYR A 431 -48.06 42.00 1.10
N TYR A 432 -47.90 40.90 1.82
CA TYR A 432 -48.88 39.81 1.90
C TYR A 432 -49.03 39.40 3.37
N PHE A 433 -50.18 38.85 3.72
CA PHE A 433 -50.39 38.26 5.04
C PHE A 433 -50.59 36.75 4.91
N LEU A 434 -49.79 35.97 5.63
CA LEU A 434 -49.85 34.52 5.67
C LEU A 434 -50.55 34.09 6.97
N ASN A 435 -51.59 33.28 6.87
CA ASN A 435 -52.29 32.75 8.04
C ASN A 435 -51.36 31.86 8.88
N ASN A 436 -51.76 31.49 10.11
CA ASN A 436 -50.95 30.62 10.99
C ASN A 436 -50.67 29.23 10.40
N ASN A 437 -51.50 28.75 9.46
CA ASN A 437 -51.25 27.52 8.71
C ASN A 437 -50.37 27.74 7.46
N GLY A 438 -49.88 28.96 7.22
CA GLY A 438 -49.01 29.36 6.12
C GLY A 438 -49.71 29.79 4.84
N THR A 439 -51.04 29.70 4.73
CA THR A 439 -51.73 30.06 3.49
C THR A 439 -51.89 31.57 3.33
N VAL A 440 -51.84 32.07 2.10
CA VAL A 440 -52.07 33.49 1.79
C VAL A 440 -53.50 33.94 2.15
N LYS A 441 -53.61 35.00 2.95
CA LYS A 441 -54.86 35.70 3.24
C LYS A 441 -55.30 36.53 2.03
N LYS A 442 -56.59 36.48 1.73
CA LYS A 442 -57.25 37.27 0.68
C LYS A 442 -58.50 37.96 1.23
N GLY A 443 -58.88 39.06 0.60
CA GLY A 443 -60.01 39.90 0.98
C GLY A 443 -59.73 40.79 2.19
N TRP A 444 -60.79 41.16 2.91
CA TRP A 444 -60.70 41.98 4.10
C TRP A 444 -59.92 41.29 5.22
N PHE A 445 -59.04 42.04 5.87
CA PHE A 445 -58.23 41.59 7.00
C PHE A 445 -58.14 42.68 8.06
N ASP A 446 -58.38 42.30 9.31
CA ASP A 446 -58.38 43.21 10.44
C ASP A 446 -57.31 42.74 11.43
N GLU A 447 -56.39 43.63 11.77
CA GLU A 447 -55.32 43.37 12.73
C GLU A 447 -55.10 44.59 13.63
N ASN A 448 -55.15 44.38 14.95
CA ASN A 448 -54.96 45.43 15.96
C ASN A 448 -55.85 46.69 15.74
N GLY A 449 -57.08 46.49 15.26
CA GLY A 449 -58.04 47.57 14.99
C GLY A 449 -57.77 48.38 13.71
N ILE A 450 -56.78 47.95 12.91
CA ILE A 450 -56.48 48.47 11.58
C ILE A 450 -57.03 47.50 10.55
N ARG A 451 -57.75 48.04 9.56
CA ARG A 451 -58.36 47.25 8.48
C ARG A 451 -57.53 47.38 7.20
N TYR A 452 -57.30 46.26 6.54
CA TYR A 452 -56.54 46.11 5.31
C TYR A 452 -57.38 45.38 4.27
N TYR A 453 -56.99 45.49 2.99
CA TYR A 453 -57.56 44.67 1.93
C TYR A 453 -56.45 43.99 1.13
N LEU A 454 -56.47 42.66 1.15
CA LEU A 454 -55.58 41.81 0.38
C LEU A 454 -56.32 41.41 -0.90
N GLY A 455 -55.74 41.65 -2.07
CA GLY A 455 -56.37 41.36 -3.35
C GLY A 455 -56.65 39.86 -3.57
N SER A 456 -57.25 39.53 -4.71
CA SER A 456 -57.44 38.13 -5.13
C SER A 456 -56.12 37.38 -5.40
N ASP A 457 -55.07 38.14 -5.70
CA ASP A 457 -53.66 37.74 -5.76
C ASP A 457 -52.98 37.66 -4.37
N GLY A 458 -53.65 38.14 -3.32
CA GLY A 458 -53.14 38.19 -1.95
C GLY A 458 -52.32 39.44 -1.63
N ALA A 459 -52.02 40.28 -2.63
CA ALA A 459 -51.22 41.50 -2.42
C ALA A 459 -52.03 42.57 -1.69
N MET A 460 -51.43 43.18 -0.68
CA MET A 460 -52.01 44.29 0.08
C MET A 460 -52.22 45.50 -0.82
N ARG A 461 -53.45 46.04 -0.82
CA ARG A 461 -53.79 47.22 -1.62
C ARG A 461 -53.49 48.51 -0.88
N THR A 462 -53.05 49.50 -1.65
CA THR A 462 -52.86 50.88 -1.23
C THR A 462 -53.59 51.83 -2.19
N GLY A 463 -53.75 53.08 -1.79
CA GLY A 463 -54.46 54.10 -2.57
C GLY A 463 -55.95 53.83 -2.71
N TRP A 464 -56.55 54.43 -3.73
CA TRP A 464 -57.97 54.30 -4.08
C TRP A 464 -58.26 52.93 -4.70
N GLN A 465 -59.25 52.21 -4.16
CA GLN A 465 -59.67 50.87 -4.62
C GLN A 465 -61.19 50.77 -4.67
N VAL A 466 -61.71 50.06 -5.68
CA VAL A 466 -63.14 49.70 -5.75
C VAL A 466 -63.30 48.27 -5.24
N ILE A 467 -64.13 48.10 -4.20
CA ILE A 467 -64.38 46.79 -3.57
C ILE A 467 -65.90 46.67 -3.38
N SER A 468 -66.51 45.69 -4.05
CA SER A 468 -67.97 45.46 -4.01
C SER A 468 -68.76 46.77 -4.21
N ASP A 469 -68.52 47.43 -5.35
CA ASP A 469 -69.16 48.68 -5.81
C ASP A 469 -68.94 49.93 -4.94
N ASN A 470 -68.11 49.85 -3.90
CA ASN A 470 -67.79 50.98 -3.03
C ASN A 470 -66.32 51.40 -3.21
N TRP A 471 -66.06 52.71 -3.20
CA TRP A 471 -64.71 53.25 -3.17
C TRP A 471 -64.18 53.25 -1.74
N TYR A 472 -62.95 52.77 -1.59
CA TYR A 472 -62.17 52.81 -0.35
C TYR A 472 -60.81 53.44 -0.66
N HIS A 473 -60.20 54.06 0.35
CA HIS A 473 -58.83 54.53 0.28
C HIS A 473 -57.99 53.85 1.36
N PHE A 474 -56.83 53.34 0.96
CA PHE A 474 -55.83 52.76 1.87
C PHE A 474 -54.56 53.63 1.82
N ASN A 475 -53.98 53.96 2.97
CA ASN A 475 -52.74 54.74 3.00
C ASN A 475 -51.54 53.91 2.52
N ASN A 476 -50.33 54.50 2.51
CA ASN A 476 -49.10 53.82 2.09
C ASN A 476 -48.71 52.61 2.96
N SER A 477 -49.22 52.52 4.19
CA SER A 477 -49.05 51.34 5.05
C SER A 477 -50.16 50.30 4.85
N GLY A 478 -51.06 50.49 3.89
CA GLY A 478 -52.21 49.62 3.61
C GLY A 478 -53.37 49.76 4.60
N ALA A 479 -53.29 50.68 5.56
CA ALA A 479 -54.37 50.91 6.53
C ALA A 479 -55.53 51.64 5.84
N MET A 480 -56.74 51.12 6.00
CA MET A 480 -57.97 51.72 5.47
C MET A 480 -58.20 53.08 6.15
N SER A 481 -58.31 54.13 5.34
CA SER A 481 -58.74 55.43 5.79
C SER A 481 -60.19 55.37 6.29
N ARG A 482 -60.49 56.04 7.40
CA ARG A 482 -61.85 56.15 7.95
C ARG A 482 -62.07 57.50 8.60
N SER A 483 -63.31 57.98 8.61
CA SER A 483 -63.71 59.24 9.25
C SER A 483 -62.82 60.43 8.86
N THR A 484 -62.53 60.56 7.56
CA THR A 484 -61.61 61.57 7.03
C THR A 484 -62.06 62.04 5.64
N SER A 485 -61.32 62.92 4.99
CA SER A 485 -61.57 63.37 3.62
C SER A 485 -60.28 63.46 2.83
N ILE A 486 -60.27 62.91 1.62
CA ILE A 486 -59.08 62.74 0.75
C ILE A 486 -59.52 63.01 -0.68
N ASP A 487 -58.75 63.79 -1.44
CA ASP A 487 -58.94 64.05 -2.88
C ASP A 487 -60.38 64.44 -3.31
N GLY A 488 -61.10 65.20 -2.47
CA GLY A 488 -62.49 65.61 -2.74
C GLY A 488 -63.55 64.55 -2.43
N TRP A 489 -63.19 63.48 -1.71
CA TRP A 489 -64.10 62.44 -1.23
C TRP A 489 -64.17 62.43 0.29
N LYS A 490 -65.39 62.27 0.84
CA LYS A 490 -65.63 62.06 2.27
C LYS A 490 -65.69 60.57 2.53
N ILE A 491 -64.85 60.12 3.46
CA ILE A 491 -64.74 58.72 3.88
C ILE A 491 -65.40 58.56 5.25
N ASP A 492 -66.42 57.72 5.34
CA ASP A 492 -67.15 57.50 6.59
C ASP A 492 -66.40 56.59 7.59
N LYS A 493 -67.06 56.26 8.71
CA LYS A 493 -66.48 55.38 9.75
C LYS A 493 -66.26 53.93 9.32
N GLU A 494 -67.00 53.47 8.31
CA GLU A 494 -66.89 52.12 7.73
C GLU A 494 -65.88 52.08 6.57
N GLY A 495 -65.36 53.24 6.15
CA GLY A 495 -64.34 53.40 5.11
C GLY A 495 -64.90 53.69 3.71
N ILE A 496 -66.23 53.82 3.57
CA ILE A 496 -66.87 54.05 2.27
C ILE A 496 -66.70 55.51 1.87
N ALA A 497 -66.17 55.73 0.67
CA ALA A 497 -65.95 57.04 0.11
C ALA A 497 -67.14 57.50 -0.75
N THR A 498 -67.60 58.71 -0.50
CA THR A 498 -68.60 59.41 -1.33
C THR A 498 -68.02 60.74 -1.80
N PRO A 499 -68.31 61.19 -3.03
CA PRO A 499 -67.77 62.44 -3.53
C PRO A 499 -68.34 63.60 -2.70
N ILE A 500 -67.47 64.51 -2.27
CA ILE A 500 -67.90 65.73 -1.60
C ILE A 500 -68.55 66.59 -2.69
N LYS A 501 -69.88 66.63 -2.71
CA LYS A 501 -70.60 67.62 -3.50
C LYS A 501 -70.27 68.99 -2.95
N ILE A 502 -69.40 69.71 -3.64
CA ILE A 502 -69.19 71.13 -3.38
C ILE A 502 -70.41 71.84 -3.94
N ASN A 503 -71.50 71.87 -3.16
CA ASN A 503 -72.62 72.77 -3.39
C ASN A 503 -72.17 74.19 -3.05
N SER A 504 -71.24 74.74 -3.83
CA SER A 504 -70.99 76.18 -3.84
C SER A 504 -72.26 76.81 -4.37
N THR A 505 -73.03 77.45 -3.49
CA THR A 505 -74.08 78.36 -3.94
C THR A 505 -73.40 79.48 -4.71
N VAL A 506 -73.69 79.56 -6.01
CA VAL A 506 -73.22 80.62 -6.88
C VAL A 506 -74.39 81.51 -7.26
N TYR A 507 -74.06 82.77 -7.55
CA TYR A 507 -74.99 83.81 -7.92
C TYR A 507 -74.84 84.08 -9.41
N VAL A 508 -75.97 84.11 -10.12
CA VAL A 508 -76.01 84.31 -11.58
C VAL A 508 -77.04 85.37 -11.93
N THR A 509 -76.88 85.98 -13.10
CA THR A 509 -77.91 86.84 -13.69
C THR A 509 -78.68 86.05 -14.76
N PRO A 510 -80.00 86.27 -14.94
CA PRO A 510 -80.81 85.50 -15.89
C PRO A 510 -80.23 85.47 -17.32
N ASN A 511 -79.64 86.58 -17.77
CA ASN A 511 -79.16 86.74 -19.15
C ASN A 511 -77.62 86.70 -19.31
N GLY A 512 -76.82 86.65 -18.23
CA GLY A 512 -75.35 86.61 -18.32
C GLY A 512 -74.81 85.20 -18.57
N THR A 513 -73.54 85.05 -18.97
CA THR A 513 -72.87 83.73 -19.10
C THR A 513 -72.02 83.38 -17.87
N SER A 514 -71.89 84.32 -16.92
CA SER A 514 -71.02 84.16 -15.77
C SER A 514 -71.73 83.77 -14.49
N TYR A 515 -71.02 83.05 -13.61
CA TYR A 515 -71.41 82.77 -12.24
C TYR A 515 -70.44 83.42 -11.23
N HIS A 516 -70.96 83.77 -10.06
CA HIS A 516 -70.26 84.53 -9.04
C HIS A 516 -70.29 83.77 -7.71
N TYR A 517 -69.16 83.68 -7.01
CA TYR A 517 -69.08 83.00 -5.71
C TYR A 517 -69.61 83.85 -4.54
N SER A 518 -69.86 85.15 -4.75
CA SER A 518 -70.43 86.06 -3.76
C SER A 518 -71.58 86.88 -4.34
N ARG A 519 -72.66 87.04 -3.57
CA ARG A 519 -73.81 87.88 -3.92
C ARG A 519 -73.43 89.35 -4.04
N ASP A 520 -72.42 89.76 -3.27
CA ASP A 520 -71.98 91.15 -3.15
C ASP A 520 -70.86 91.52 -4.14
N CYS A 521 -70.58 90.64 -5.11
CA CYS A 521 -69.59 90.88 -6.15
C CYS A 521 -69.85 92.24 -6.82
N THR A 522 -68.81 93.05 -6.96
CA THR A 522 -68.94 94.43 -7.49
C THR A 522 -69.50 94.47 -8.91
N THR A 523 -69.29 93.41 -9.70
CA THR A 523 -69.84 93.26 -11.06
C THR A 523 -71.31 92.88 -11.08
N LEU A 524 -71.89 92.40 -9.96
CA LEU A 524 -73.32 92.15 -9.80
C LEU A 524 -74.11 93.36 -9.29
N LYS A 525 -73.44 94.40 -8.75
CA LYS A 525 -74.10 95.57 -8.12
C LYS A 525 -75.09 96.32 -9.03
N ARG A 526 -74.99 96.16 -10.35
CA ARG A 526 -75.86 96.81 -11.35
C ARG A 526 -77.01 95.91 -11.85
N SER A 527 -77.07 94.66 -11.42
CA SER A 527 -78.07 93.68 -11.87
C SER A 527 -79.29 93.68 -10.95
N HIS A 528 -80.48 93.88 -11.51
CA HIS A 528 -81.74 93.96 -10.76
C HIS A 528 -82.30 92.58 -10.36
N GLN A 529 -81.84 91.50 -11.00
CA GLN A 529 -82.23 90.13 -10.70
C GLN A 529 -80.99 89.26 -10.54
N ILE A 530 -80.80 88.72 -9.33
CA ILE A 530 -79.69 87.83 -8.97
C ILE A 530 -80.32 86.53 -8.45
N LEU A 531 -80.09 85.45 -9.17
CA LEU A 531 -80.52 84.11 -8.78
C LEU A 531 -79.38 83.39 -8.06
N SER A 532 -79.68 82.58 -7.06
CA SER A 532 -78.72 81.69 -6.41
C SER A 532 -79.06 80.25 -6.77
N MET A 533 -78.07 79.48 -7.19
CA MET A 533 -78.22 78.06 -7.51
C MET A 533 -76.92 77.32 -7.19
N SER A 534 -76.92 76.00 -7.27
CA SER A 534 -75.66 75.24 -7.19
C SER A 534 -74.77 75.53 -8.40
N LEU A 535 -73.46 75.42 -8.23
CA LEU A 535 -72.51 75.56 -9.33
C LEU A 535 -72.81 74.61 -10.52
N ASP A 536 -73.29 73.40 -10.23
CA ASP A 536 -73.67 72.42 -11.24
C ASP A 536 -74.92 72.86 -12.03
N GLU A 537 -75.94 73.40 -11.35
CA GLU A 537 -77.12 73.99 -12.01
C GLU A 537 -76.78 75.24 -12.83
N ALA A 538 -75.84 76.07 -12.35
CA ALA A 538 -75.35 77.23 -13.08
C ALA A 538 -74.67 76.81 -14.40
N LYS A 539 -73.76 75.84 -14.35
CA LYS A 539 -73.12 75.30 -15.57
C LYS A 539 -74.13 74.62 -16.51
N ALA A 540 -75.06 73.83 -15.97
CA ALA A 540 -76.11 73.19 -16.76
C ALA A 540 -77.06 74.19 -17.45
N SER A 541 -77.27 75.38 -16.88
CA SER A 541 -78.05 76.48 -17.45
C SER A 541 -77.23 77.43 -18.36
N GLY A 542 -76.03 77.02 -18.77
CA GLY A 542 -75.17 77.76 -19.69
C GLY A 542 -74.34 78.87 -19.04
N LYS A 543 -74.28 78.93 -17.70
CA LYS A 543 -73.43 79.88 -16.95
C LYS A 543 -72.06 79.23 -16.72
N ASN A 544 -71.22 79.22 -17.74
CA ASN A 544 -69.94 78.49 -17.72
C ASN A 544 -68.74 79.33 -17.26
N ASP A 545 -68.88 80.66 -17.25
CA ASP A 545 -67.75 81.56 -17.00
C ASP A 545 -67.68 81.95 -15.52
N PRO A 546 -66.65 81.57 -14.75
CA PRO A 546 -66.51 82.13 -13.42
C PRO A 546 -66.18 83.62 -13.51
N CYS A 547 -66.80 84.46 -12.70
CA CYS A 547 -66.54 85.90 -12.72
C CYS A 547 -65.09 86.23 -12.38
N ASN A 548 -64.43 87.00 -13.25
CA ASN A 548 -63.02 87.43 -13.10
C ASN A 548 -62.71 88.20 -11.79
N VAL A 549 -63.74 88.73 -11.10
CA VAL A 549 -63.59 89.41 -9.79
C VAL A 549 -63.79 88.45 -8.62
N CYS A 550 -64.50 87.34 -8.80
CA CYS A 550 -64.77 86.37 -7.74
C CYS A 550 -63.67 85.29 -7.62
N VAL A 551 -62.86 85.09 -8.65
CA VAL A 551 -61.79 84.06 -8.71
C VAL A 551 -60.41 84.64 -8.36
N LYS A 552 -60.27 85.96 -8.38
CA LYS A 552 -59.11 86.67 -7.83
C LYS A 552 -59.31 86.90 -6.34
#